data_AF-A0A4Q8UE43-F1
#
_entry.id   AF-A0A4Q8UE43-F1
#
_cell.length_a   1.000
_cell.length_b   1.000
_cell.length_c   1.000
_cell.angle_alpha   90.00
_cell.angle_beta   90.00
_cell.angle_gamma   90.00
#
_symmetry.space_group_name_H-M   'P 1'
#
loop_
_entity.id
_entity.type
_entity.pdbx_description
1 polymer ?
#
loop_
_entity_poly.entity_id
_entity_poly.type
_entity_poly.pdbx_seq_one_letter_code
_entity_poly.pdbx_strand_id
1 'polypeptide(L)'
;MQTLSLLKPVLFVGLLVCNVFHCHSFDQEDKPNIWVYSDLSDPSVTTNTGHPINDPDDIVSLAALLLNADRFNIINIVVGSTNRGAQNNPLPFLKETFISAYNHDATLFRQGGLDFPTHVPFTWSSLTQGANPISFNIDNDYRTLDNFPSVSALAKYASDQPVTVLNWGPLTETAILLNHLIATRNIDALNNLRIVSHWTTSFHHQGSIDHPHNVANCLDDLNACRYVKDVAKRHGIRFYELGSSGQSGLVNASKNTIREPYFEHSRLGQLFNRAKFYFGKQDQSDGATFWILLNETHSIEPIDLSLDDAVLFNHFTPNSEANLIARFKEVSASVMLSLNERARLIADSSANTPFTQQQIANWFTYAYKKNGKVEIVAPYKKMQFSIWSESNELITSGTLLRGNQYIDIDTDSAITVKITMGQWQKSFSL
;
A
#
# COMPACT_ATOMS: atom_id res chain seq x y z
N MET A 1 -46.54 39.31 70.11
CA MET A 1 -46.11 39.52 68.71
C MET A 1 -45.01 38.51 68.40
N GLN A 2 -45.45 37.34 67.93
CA GLN A 2 -44.70 36.25 67.30
C GLN A 2 -44.52 36.64 65.82
N THR A 3 -43.53 36.25 65.00
CA THR A 3 -42.44 35.25 65.03
C THR A 3 -41.53 35.60 63.83
N LEU A 4 -40.20 35.53 63.99
CA LEU A 4 -39.23 35.64 62.88
C LEU A 4 -39.26 34.37 62.01
N SER A 5 -39.32 34.53 60.68
CA SER A 5 -39.14 33.43 59.72
C SER A 5 -37.69 33.36 59.25
N LEU A 6 -37.11 32.16 59.36
CA LEU A 6 -35.76 31.79 58.92
C LEU A 6 -35.55 31.95 57.41
N LEU A 7 -34.47 32.63 57.04
CA LEU A 7 -33.77 32.46 55.76
C LEU A 7 -32.96 31.15 55.79
N LYS A 8 -33.16 30.30 54.79
CA LYS A 8 -32.29 29.15 54.50
C LYS A 8 -31.12 29.61 53.63
N PRO A 9 -29.85 29.28 53.94
CA PRO A 9 -28.78 29.30 52.97
C PRO A 9 -28.85 28.03 52.13
N VAL A 10 -29.06 28.18 50.82
CA VAL A 10 -28.87 27.08 49.86
C VAL A 10 -27.37 26.88 49.72
N LEU A 11 -26.91 25.74 50.23
CA LEU A 11 -25.55 25.24 50.11
C LEU A 11 -25.28 24.90 48.63
N PHE A 12 -24.57 25.78 47.92
CA PHE A 12 -24.00 25.46 46.61
C PHE A 12 -22.80 24.52 46.84
N VAL A 13 -23.06 23.21 46.84
CA VAL A 13 -22.01 22.20 46.75
C VAL A 13 -21.53 22.20 45.31
N GLY A 14 -20.34 22.76 45.09
CA GLY A 14 -19.61 22.63 43.84
C GLY A 14 -19.26 21.17 43.61
N LEU A 15 -19.98 20.52 42.69
CA LEU A 15 -19.48 19.31 42.02
C LEU A 15 -18.50 19.78 40.94
N LEU A 16 -17.22 19.82 41.32
CA LEU A 16 -16.11 19.83 40.39
C LEU A 16 -15.98 18.41 39.81
N VAL A 17 -16.82 18.06 38.82
CA VAL A 17 -16.57 16.86 38.00
C VAL A 17 -15.56 17.27 36.94
N CYS A 18 -14.29 17.07 37.25
CA CYS A 18 -13.24 16.96 36.25
C CYS A 18 -13.52 15.73 35.37
N ASN A 19 -14.42 15.86 34.39
CA ASN A 19 -14.41 15.04 33.20
C ASN A 19 -13.37 15.63 32.25
N VAL A 20 -12.11 15.50 32.64
CA VAL A 20 -10.99 15.67 31.74
C VAL A 20 -10.76 14.30 31.09
N PHE A 21 -11.71 13.86 30.27
CA PHE A 21 -11.34 13.01 29.15
C PHE A 21 -10.64 13.94 28.17
N HIS A 22 -9.32 14.06 28.28
CA HIS A 22 -8.51 14.43 27.12
C HIS A 22 -8.66 13.29 26.12
N CYS A 23 -9.79 13.28 25.42
CA CYS A 23 -9.84 12.66 24.11
C CYS A 23 -8.83 13.49 23.32
N HIS A 24 -7.64 12.96 23.07
CA HIS A 24 -6.79 13.49 22.02
C HIS A 24 -7.61 13.36 20.74
N SER A 25 -8.32 14.44 20.41
CA SER A 25 -8.90 14.60 19.10
C SER A 25 -7.74 14.46 18.12
N PHE A 26 -8.00 13.79 17.00
CA PHE A 26 -7.12 13.84 15.83
C PHE A 26 -7.19 15.24 15.19
N ASP A 27 -7.21 16.29 16.01
CA ASP A 27 -7.23 17.68 15.58
C ASP A 27 -5.85 18.01 15.03
N GLN A 28 -5.81 18.11 13.69
CA GLN A 28 -4.79 18.71 12.84
C GLN A 28 -3.35 18.63 13.35
N GLU A 29 -2.76 17.43 13.30
CA GLU A 29 -1.35 17.40 12.88
C GLU A 29 -1.27 17.97 11.46
N ASP A 30 -0.28 18.83 11.17
CA ASP A 30 -0.06 19.36 9.82
C ASP A 30 0.13 18.23 8.78
N LYS A 31 0.59 17.04 9.22
CA LYS A 31 0.75 15.82 8.43
C LYS A 31 0.41 14.58 9.26
N PRO A 32 -0.38 13.62 8.76
CA PRO A 32 -0.68 12.40 9.51
C PRO A 32 0.56 11.50 9.66
N ASN A 33 0.76 10.95 10.87
CA ASN A 33 1.70 9.86 11.13
C ASN A 33 1.21 8.56 10.49
N ILE A 34 2.02 7.96 9.61
CA ILE A 34 1.67 6.71 8.94
C ILE A 34 2.69 5.60 9.18
N TRP A 35 2.16 4.38 9.30
CA TRP A 35 2.91 3.14 9.36
C TRP A 35 2.37 2.19 8.31
N VAL A 36 3.21 1.72 7.38
CA VAL A 36 2.76 0.87 6.27
C VAL A 36 3.15 -0.59 6.54
N TYR A 37 2.20 -1.51 6.44
CA TYR A 37 2.42 -2.94 6.28
C TYR A 37 2.09 -3.34 4.86
N SER A 38 3.11 -3.74 4.12
CA SER A 38 3.07 -4.02 2.70
C SER A 38 3.64 -5.42 2.44
N ASP A 39 2.96 -6.20 1.62
CA ASP A 39 3.44 -7.50 1.18
C ASP A 39 4.38 -7.40 -0.03
N LEU A 40 4.82 -6.20 -0.39
CA LEU A 40 5.88 -5.95 -1.37
C LEU A 40 7.05 -6.91 -1.18
N SER A 41 7.33 -7.67 -2.23
CA SER A 41 8.53 -8.48 -2.41
C SER A 41 9.37 -7.97 -3.58
N ASP A 42 10.64 -8.36 -3.65
CA ASP A 42 11.41 -8.21 -4.89
C ASP A 42 10.76 -9.03 -6.01
N PRO A 43 10.25 -8.37 -7.08
CA PRO A 43 9.51 -9.04 -8.13
C PRO A 43 10.39 -9.91 -9.05
N SER A 44 11.72 -9.85 -8.90
CA SER A 44 12.64 -10.78 -9.55
C SER A 44 12.70 -12.15 -8.86
N VAL A 45 12.20 -12.24 -7.62
CA VAL A 45 12.07 -13.49 -6.88
C VAL A 45 10.74 -14.12 -7.24
N THR A 46 10.81 -15.32 -7.83
CA THR A 46 9.67 -15.96 -8.48
C THR A 46 9.46 -17.38 -7.97
N THR A 47 8.23 -17.85 -8.10
CA THR A 47 7.86 -19.26 -7.92
C THR A 47 8.43 -20.11 -9.07
N ASN A 48 8.28 -21.44 -8.97
CA ASN A 48 8.70 -22.37 -10.03
C ASN A 48 7.99 -22.13 -11.39
N THR A 49 6.91 -21.35 -11.42
CA THR A 49 6.19 -20.99 -12.66
C THR A 49 6.72 -19.69 -13.29
N GLY A 50 7.72 -19.06 -12.68
CA GLY A 50 8.23 -17.73 -13.00
C GLY A 50 7.37 -16.58 -12.49
N HIS A 51 6.19 -16.86 -11.90
CA HIS A 51 5.35 -15.81 -11.32
C HIS A 51 6.04 -15.22 -10.08
N PRO A 52 6.09 -13.87 -9.91
CA PRO A 52 6.55 -13.24 -8.68
C PRO A 52 5.88 -13.82 -7.41
N ILE A 53 6.54 -13.84 -6.26
CA ILE A 53 5.94 -14.46 -5.07
C ILE A 53 4.67 -13.72 -4.62
N ASN A 54 4.72 -12.39 -4.65
CA ASN A 54 3.57 -11.51 -4.37
C ASN A 54 3.18 -10.75 -5.65
N ASP A 55 1.94 -10.27 -5.71
CA ASP A 55 1.55 -9.36 -6.80
C ASP A 55 2.36 -8.06 -6.65
N PRO A 56 2.97 -7.52 -7.72
CA PRO A 56 3.75 -6.29 -7.64
C PRO A 56 2.92 -5.00 -7.64
N ASP A 57 1.65 -5.00 -7.26
CA ASP A 57 0.80 -3.80 -7.15
C ASP A 57 1.31 -2.80 -6.09
N ASP A 58 1.81 -3.31 -4.97
CA ASP A 58 2.47 -2.52 -3.92
C ASP A 58 3.61 -1.61 -4.43
N ILE A 59 4.29 -2.01 -5.51
CA ILE A 59 5.42 -1.28 -6.10
C ILE A 59 4.96 0.08 -6.64
N VAL A 60 3.79 0.14 -7.27
CA VAL A 60 3.24 1.38 -7.82
C VAL A 60 2.67 2.25 -6.71
N SER A 61 1.96 1.64 -5.75
CA SER A 61 1.46 2.32 -4.54
C SER A 61 2.60 2.96 -3.73
N LEU A 62 3.74 2.28 -3.59
CA LEU A 62 4.93 2.81 -2.93
C LEU A 62 5.51 4.02 -3.68
N ALA A 63 5.63 3.93 -5.01
CA ALA A 63 6.12 5.07 -5.80
C ALA A 63 5.21 6.29 -5.66
N ALA A 64 3.89 6.08 -5.65
CA ALA A 64 2.90 7.14 -5.46
C ALA A 64 2.97 7.75 -4.05
N LEU A 65 3.12 6.93 -3.00
CA LEU A 65 3.31 7.40 -1.62
C LEU A 65 4.57 8.26 -1.51
N LEU A 66 5.69 7.78 -2.06
CA LEU A 66 6.97 8.50 -1.98
C LEU A 66 6.97 9.80 -2.77
N LEU A 67 6.21 9.90 -3.87
CA LEU A 67 5.97 11.18 -4.57
C LEU A 67 5.21 12.18 -3.70
N ASN A 68 4.49 11.73 -2.67
CA ASN A 68 3.69 12.55 -1.76
C ASN A 68 4.28 12.58 -0.34
N ALA A 69 5.54 12.20 -0.14
CA ALA A 69 6.11 12.02 1.20
C ALA A 69 6.15 13.32 2.04
N ASP A 70 6.16 14.49 1.41
CA ASP A 70 6.01 15.79 2.09
C ASP A 70 4.64 15.99 2.76
N ARG A 71 3.65 15.13 2.49
CA ARG A 71 2.31 15.20 3.07
C ARG A 71 2.11 14.29 4.27
N PHE A 72 3.13 13.53 4.65
CA PHE A 72 3.04 12.51 5.69
C PHE A 72 4.25 12.56 6.63
N ASN A 73 4.01 12.21 7.88
CA ASN A 73 5.07 11.77 8.78
C ASN A 73 5.21 10.25 8.62
N ILE A 74 6.08 9.81 7.70
CA ILE A 74 6.27 8.38 7.43
C ILE A 74 7.14 7.76 8.53
N ILE A 75 6.51 7.05 9.46
CA ILE A 75 7.17 6.48 10.64
C ILE A 75 7.91 5.19 10.30
N ASN A 76 7.31 4.33 9.47
CA ASN A 76 7.93 3.12 8.94
C ASN A 76 7.18 2.59 7.72
N ILE A 77 7.92 1.96 6.80
CA ILE A 77 7.38 1.13 5.74
C ILE A 77 7.93 -0.29 5.94
N VAL A 78 7.07 -1.20 6.35
CA VAL A 78 7.40 -2.60 6.59
C VAL A 78 7.03 -3.40 5.34
N VAL A 79 8.01 -4.04 4.72
CA VAL A 79 7.87 -4.80 3.48
C VAL A 79 8.05 -6.31 3.70
N GLY A 80 7.51 -7.12 2.79
CA GLY A 80 7.43 -8.58 2.98
C GLY A 80 6.49 -8.98 4.12
N SER A 81 5.53 -8.11 4.47
CA SER A 81 4.52 -8.32 5.51
C SER A 81 3.40 -9.24 5.01
N THR A 82 3.73 -10.50 4.80
CA THR A 82 2.81 -11.56 4.38
C THR A 82 3.25 -12.89 4.99
N ASN A 83 2.44 -13.93 4.82
CA ASN A 83 2.78 -15.29 5.22
C ASN A 83 3.14 -16.21 4.04
N ARG A 84 3.47 -15.63 2.87
CA ARG A 84 3.98 -16.38 1.72
C ARG A 84 5.46 -16.70 1.90
N GLY A 85 5.81 -17.97 1.70
CA GLY A 85 7.18 -18.48 1.88
C GLY A 85 8.12 -18.14 0.72
N ALA A 86 9.37 -18.62 0.84
CA ALA A 86 10.42 -18.51 -0.19
C ALA A 86 10.85 -17.08 -0.58
N GLN A 87 10.57 -16.08 0.27
CA GLN A 87 10.99 -14.71 0.00
C GLN A 87 12.45 -14.47 0.35
N ASN A 88 13.13 -13.71 -0.51
CA ASN A 88 14.43 -13.12 -0.16
C ASN A 88 14.21 -11.76 0.51
N ASN A 89 15.24 -11.28 1.20
CA ASN A 89 15.27 -9.93 1.74
C ASN A 89 14.98 -8.90 0.62
N PRO A 90 13.90 -8.11 0.69
CA PRO A 90 13.55 -7.12 -0.34
C PRO A 90 14.35 -5.81 -0.22
N LEU A 91 15.08 -5.59 0.88
CA LEU A 91 15.80 -4.33 1.12
C LEU A 91 16.86 -3.99 0.07
N PRO A 92 17.65 -4.94 -0.50
CA PRO A 92 18.55 -4.64 -1.60
C PRO A 92 17.83 -4.08 -2.84
N PHE A 93 16.72 -4.70 -3.24
CA PHE A 93 15.89 -4.21 -4.34
C PHE A 93 15.37 -2.79 -4.05
N LEU A 94 14.82 -2.54 -2.85
CA LEU A 94 14.36 -1.22 -2.45
C LEU A 94 15.48 -0.18 -2.42
N LYS A 95 16.69 -0.58 -2.01
CA LYS A 95 17.86 0.30 -1.98
C LYS A 95 18.25 0.76 -3.38
N GLU A 96 18.29 -0.16 -4.34
CA GLU A 96 18.65 0.13 -5.72
C GLU A 96 17.59 0.94 -6.46
N THR A 97 16.31 0.72 -6.14
CA THR A 97 15.16 1.33 -6.81
C THR A 97 14.61 2.53 -6.02
N PHE A 98 13.76 2.28 -5.02
CA PHE A 98 12.95 3.27 -4.33
C PHE A 98 13.74 4.23 -3.45
N ILE A 99 14.67 3.74 -2.63
CA ILE A 99 15.45 4.60 -1.72
C ILE A 99 16.39 5.49 -2.55
N SER A 100 17.00 4.93 -3.59
CA SER A 100 17.82 5.68 -4.56
C SER A 100 17.01 6.74 -5.32
N ALA A 101 15.80 6.38 -5.79
CA ALA A 101 14.88 7.31 -6.44
C ALA A 101 14.43 8.43 -5.51
N TYR A 102 14.03 8.07 -4.29
CA TYR A 102 13.58 8.99 -3.27
C TYR A 102 14.67 10.00 -2.90
N ASN A 103 15.87 9.54 -2.59
CA ASN A 103 16.97 10.41 -2.20
C ASN A 103 17.33 11.43 -3.29
N HIS A 104 17.28 11.00 -4.55
CA HIS A 104 17.50 11.87 -5.70
C HIS A 104 16.37 12.91 -5.82
N ASP A 105 15.11 12.46 -5.96
CA ASP A 105 13.98 13.34 -6.25
C ASP A 105 13.64 14.26 -5.07
N ALA A 106 13.61 13.74 -3.84
CA ALA A 106 13.34 14.51 -2.63
C ALA A 106 14.37 15.63 -2.39
N THR A 107 15.62 15.43 -2.81
CA THR A 107 16.64 16.50 -2.75
C THR A 107 16.28 17.65 -3.68
N LEU A 108 15.83 17.36 -4.89
CA LEU A 108 15.42 18.38 -5.85
C LEU A 108 14.09 19.03 -5.44
N PHE A 109 13.14 18.27 -4.90
CA PHE A 109 11.89 18.82 -4.35
C PHE A 109 12.14 19.80 -3.21
N ARG A 110 13.05 19.48 -2.28
CA ARG A 110 13.46 20.40 -1.21
C ARG A 110 14.13 21.67 -1.74
N GLN A 111 14.95 21.57 -2.78
CA GLN A 111 15.53 22.75 -3.43
C GLN A 111 14.45 23.64 -4.07
N GLY A 112 13.35 23.05 -4.51
CA GLY A 112 12.14 23.75 -4.97
C GLY A 112 11.23 24.28 -3.86
N GLY A 113 11.59 24.08 -2.58
CA GLY A 113 10.85 24.60 -1.43
C GLY A 113 9.81 23.65 -0.82
N LEU A 114 9.73 22.39 -1.26
CA LEU A 114 8.82 21.40 -0.68
C LEU A 114 9.43 20.74 0.57
N ASP A 115 8.60 20.47 1.57
CA ASP A 115 9.02 19.90 2.87
C ASP A 115 9.05 18.37 2.86
N PHE A 116 9.86 17.79 1.97
CA PHE A 116 10.07 16.34 1.89
C PHE A 116 11.00 15.83 2.99
N PRO A 117 10.67 14.71 3.67
CA PRO A 117 11.54 14.16 4.71
C PRO A 117 12.92 13.78 4.14
N THR A 118 13.97 13.96 4.93
CA THR A 118 15.34 13.62 4.53
C THR A 118 15.58 12.11 4.48
N HIS A 119 14.78 11.34 5.22
CA HIS A 119 14.87 9.90 5.32
C HIS A 119 13.47 9.29 5.40
N VAL A 120 13.26 8.17 4.70
CA VAL A 120 12.08 7.31 4.85
C VAL A 120 12.56 5.93 5.33
N PRO A 121 12.16 5.48 6.53
CA PRO A 121 12.58 4.21 7.08
C PRO A 121 11.88 3.02 6.41
N PHE A 122 12.66 1.98 6.11
CA PHE A 122 12.19 0.71 5.57
C PHE A 122 12.65 -0.44 6.48
N THR A 123 11.74 -1.38 6.76
CA THR A 123 12.01 -2.57 7.57
C THR A 123 11.56 -3.82 6.82
N TRP A 124 12.37 -4.87 6.81
CA TRP A 124 11.92 -6.18 6.34
C TRP A 124 11.14 -6.89 7.46
N SER A 125 9.89 -7.25 7.20
CA SER A 125 9.03 -7.94 8.16
C SER A 125 9.66 -9.23 8.66
N SER A 126 9.64 -9.43 9.98
CA SER A 126 10.04 -10.69 10.61
C SER A 126 9.21 -11.89 10.17
N LEU A 127 8.01 -11.67 9.62
CA LEU A 127 7.11 -12.75 9.18
C LEU A 127 7.74 -13.63 8.09
N THR A 128 8.67 -13.08 7.29
CA THR A 128 9.25 -13.75 6.11
C THR A 128 10.77 -13.92 6.18
N GLN A 129 11.39 -13.60 7.32
CA GLN A 129 12.85 -13.77 7.51
C GLN A 129 13.26 -15.22 7.76
N GLY A 130 12.35 -16.03 8.29
CA GLY A 130 12.58 -17.44 8.58
C GLY A 130 12.32 -18.34 7.36
N ALA A 131 12.80 -19.59 7.43
CA ALA A 131 12.54 -20.61 6.41
C ALA A 131 11.04 -20.90 6.25
N ASN A 132 10.28 -20.81 7.34
CA ASN A 132 8.83 -20.91 7.35
C ASN A 132 8.24 -19.54 7.67
N PRO A 133 7.33 -19.02 6.82
CA PRO A 133 6.66 -17.77 7.11
C PRO A 133 5.76 -17.90 8.34
N ILE A 134 5.58 -16.80 9.07
CA ILE A 134 4.78 -16.76 10.30
C ILE A 134 3.35 -16.31 9.95
N SER A 135 2.36 -17.12 10.33
CA SER A 135 0.94 -16.73 10.32
C SER A 135 0.46 -16.40 11.72
N PHE A 136 -0.62 -15.63 11.83
CA PHE A 136 -1.24 -15.32 13.11
C PHE A 136 -1.90 -16.57 13.71
N ASN A 137 -1.65 -16.77 15.00
CA ASN A 137 -2.31 -17.82 15.78
C ASN A 137 -2.95 -17.19 17.02
N ILE A 138 -4.28 -17.29 17.11
CA ILE A 138 -5.07 -16.76 18.22
C ILE A 138 -4.64 -17.32 19.59
N ASP A 139 -4.12 -18.54 19.63
CA ASP A 139 -3.73 -19.24 20.86
C ASP A 139 -2.31 -18.89 21.31
N ASN A 140 -1.52 -18.17 20.50
CA ASN A 140 -0.19 -17.73 20.89
C ASN A 140 -0.27 -16.58 21.92
N ASP A 141 0.61 -16.60 22.92
CA ASP A 141 0.78 -15.48 23.85
C ASP A 141 1.66 -14.40 23.21
N TYR A 142 1.03 -13.31 22.77
CA TYR A 142 1.71 -12.14 22.20
C TYR A 142 2.00 -11.04 23.24
N ARG A 143 2.00 -11.34 24.55
CA ARG A 143 2.40 -10.35 25.58
C ARG A 143 3.84 -9.86 25.42
N THR A 144 4.71 -10.64 24.81
CA THR A 144 6.04 -10.20 24.37
C THR A 144 6.12 -10.16 22.85
N LEU A 145 6.94 -9.24 22.33
CA LEU A 145 7.10 -9.00 20.89
C LEU A 145 8.55 -9.20 20.44
N ASP A 146 9.34 -10.00 21.16
CA ASP A 146 10.77 -10.19 20.91
C ASP A 146 11.06 -10.70 19.49
N ASN A 147 10.13 -11.50 18.94
CA ASN A 147 10.22 -12.04 17.58
C ASN A 147 9.58 -11.14 16.51
N PHE A 148 9.00 -10.00 16.91
CA PHE A 148 8.28 -9.09 16.02
C PHE A 148 8.76 -7.63 16.19
N PRO A 149 9.99 -7.29 15.78
CA PRO A 149 10.59 -5.98 16.05
C PRO A 149 9.80 -4.80 15.47
N SER A 150 9.24 -4.95 14.26
CA SER A 150 8.37 -3.96 13.62
C SER A 150 7.11 -3.71 14.44
N VAL A 151 6.43 -4.78 14.89
CA VAL A 151 5.24 -4.69 15.75
C VAL A 151 5.58 -4.06 17.10
N SER A 152 6.71 -4.43 17.70
CA SER A 152 7.20 -3.85 18.96
C SER A 152 7.45 -2.35 18.84
N ALA A 153 8.10 -1.92 17.76
CA ALA A 153 8.35 -0.52 17.47
C ALA A 153 7.04 0.28 17.26
N LEU A 154 6.06 -0.29 16.55
CA LEU A 154 4.74 0.33 16.38
C LEU A 154 3.97 0.41 17.71
N ALA A 155 3.97 -0.65 18.52
CA ALA A 155 3.32 -0.66 19.84
C ALA A 155 3.89 0.45 20.74
N LYS A 156 5.23 0.60 20.74
CA LYS A 156 5.91 1.67 21.47
C LYS A 156 5.50 3.05 20.93
N TYR A 157 5.57 3.27 19.62
CA TYR A 157 5.22 4.55 19.00
C TYR A 157 3.77 4.95 19.30
N ALA A 158 2.83 4.02 19.11
CA ALA A 158 1.41 4.24 19.36
C ALA A 158 1.10 4.56 20.82
N SER A 159 1.92 4.09 21.77
CA SER A 159 1.73 4.41 23.20
C SER A 159 1.83 5.91 23.48
N ASP A 160 2.61 6.63 22.67
CA ASP A 160 2.89 8.05 22.88
C ASP A 160 2.24 8.96 21.83
N GLN A 161 2.01 8.47 20.61
CA GLN A 161 1.61 9.28 19.46
C GLN A 161 0.49 8.63 18.65
N PRO A 162 -0.49 9.41 18.15
CA PRO A 162 -1.45 8.94 17.14
C PRO A 162 -0.74 8.39 15.90
N VAL A 163 -1.23 7.27 15.36
CA VAL A 163 -0.67 6.68 14.14
C VAL A 163 -1.74 5.98 13.31
N THR A 164 -1.67 6.18 11.99
CA THR A 164 -2.50 5.46 11.03
C THR A 164 -1.71 4.31 10.40
N VAL A 165 -2.16 3.09 10.64
CA VAL A 165 -1.60 1.87 10.07
C VAL A 165 -2.28 1.58 8.72
N LEU A 166 -1.50 1.61 7.64
CA LEU A 166 -1.94 1.30 6.29
C LEU A 166 -1.59 -0.16 5.99
N ASN A 167 -2.60 -1.00 5.77
CA ASN A 167 -2.39 -2.41 5.41
C ASN A 167 -2.64 -2.56 3.90
N TRP A 168 -1.59 -2.86 3.17
CA TRP A 168 -1.60 -3.12 1.72
C TRP A 168 -1.62 -4.63 1.43
N GLY A 169 -1.18 -5.43 2.40
CA GLY A 169 -1.22 -6.90 2.36
C GLY A 169 -2.08 -7.52 3.46
N PRO A 170 -1.75 -8.74 3.90
CA PRO A 170 -2.43 -9.44 4.98
C PRO A 170 -2.38 -8.71 6.33
N LEU A 171 -3.37 -8.98 7.21
CA LEU A 171 -3.51 -8.31 8.50
C LEU A 171 -2.68 -8.94 9.64
N THR A 172 -1.70 -9.78 9.33
CA THR A 172 -0.96 -10.60 10.33
C THR A 172 -0.25 -9.74 11.37
N GLU A 173 0.57 -8.76 10.98
CA GLU A 173 1.27 -7.89 11.95
C GLU A 173 0.30 -7.02 12.74
N THR A 174 -0.77 -6.52 12.11
CA THR A 174 -1.85 -5.78 12.79
C THR A 174 -2.59 -6.65 13.81
N ALA A 175 -2.82 -7.94 13.52
CA ALA A 175 -3.43 -8.88 14.45
C ALA A 175 -2.54 -9.14 15.67
N ILE A 176 -1.23 -9.35 15.43
CA ILE A 176 -0.23 -9.51 16.50
C ILE A 176 -0.18 -8.26 17.38
N LEU A 177 -0.16 -7.06 16.77
CA LEU A 177 -0.19 -5.79 17.49
C LEU A 177 -1.41 -5.69 18.40
N LEU A 178 -2.62 -5.88 17.86
CA LEU A 178 -3.84 -5.72 18.64
C LEU A 178 -3.95 -6.76 19.76
N ASN A 179 -3.51 -8.00 19.52
CA ASN A 179 -3.44 -9.04 20.56
C ASN A 179 -2.49 -8.61 21.69
N HIS A 180 -1.29 -8.16 21.35
CA HIS A 180 -0.32 -7.65 22.32
C HIS A 180 -0.89 -6.49 23.15
N LEU A 181 -1.44 -5.46 22.52
CA LEU A 181 -1.94 -4.27 23.21
C LEU A 181 -3.11 -4.59 24.14
N ILE A 182 -4.01 -5.50 23.74
CA ILE A 182 -5.12 -5.97 24.59
C ILE A 182 -4.59 -6.81 25.75
N ALA A 183 -3.68 -7.74 25.49
CA ALA A 183 -3.14 -8.65 26.50
C ALA A 183 -2.31 -7.91 27.57
N THR A 184 -1.67 -6.80 27.19
CA THR A 184 -0.89 -5.92 28.07
C THR A 184 -1.68 -4.74 28.63
N ARG A 185 -2.95 -4.57 28.21
CA ARG A 185 -3.84 -3.45 28.58
C ARG A 185 -3.25 -2.07 28.26
N ASN A 186 -2.56 -1.96 27.13
CA ASN A 186 -2.01 -0.69 26.66
C ASN A 186 -3.11 0.14 25.98
N ILE A 187 -3.94 0.79 26.80
CA ILE A 187 -5.11 1.55 26.35
C ILE A 187 -4.71 2.79 25.53
N ASP A 188 -3.62 3.45 25.89
CA ASP A 188 -3.14 4.64 25.19
C ASP A 188 -2.79 4.31 23.73
N ALA A 189 -2.05 3.23 23.51
CA ALA A 189 -1.77 2.74 22.17
C ALA A 189 -3.05 2.36 21.39
N LEU A 190 -4.00 1.66 22.01
CA LEU A 190 -5.27 1.31 21.35
C LEU A 190 -6.07 2.56 20.91
N ASN A 191 -6.06 3.62 21.73
CA ASN A 191 -6.74 4.88 21.40
C ASN A 191 -6.04 5.66 20.28
N ASN A 192 -4.70 5.62 20.27
CA ASN A 192 -3.88 6.30 19.28
C ASN A 192 -3.86 5.59 17.93
N LEU A 193 -4.26 4.32 17.86
CA LEU A 193 -4.33 3.58 16.62
C LEU A 193 -5.54 3.95 15.76
N ARG A 194 -5.26 4.15 14.48
CA ARG A 194 -6.22 4.10 13.38
C ARG A 194 -5.71 3.07 12.37
N ILE A 195 -6.58 2.22 11.85
CA ILE A 195 -6.21 1.18 10.88
C ILE A 195 -7.00 1.45 9.60
N VAL A 196 -6.33 1.45 8.46
CA VAL A 196 -6.93 1.56 7.12
C VAL A 196 -6.43 0.39 6.29
N SER A 197 -7.32 -0.41 5.72
CA SER A 197 -6.94 -1.55 4.89
C SER A 197 -7.52 -1.51 3.49
N HIS A 198 -6.72 -2.00 2.54
CA HIS A 198 -7.10 -2.43 1.21
C HIS A 198 -6.39 -3.77 0.95
N TRP A 199 -6.98 -4.82 0.41
CA TRP A 199 -8.39 -5.10 0.14
C TRP A 199 -8.81 -6.34 0.94
N THR A 200 -9.33 -6.17 2.17
CA THR A 200 -9.62 -7.31 3.08
C THR A 200 -11.10 -7.70 3.16
N THR A 201 -11.98 -6.91 2.53
CA THR A 201 -13.41 -7.19 2.40
C THR A 201 -13.94 -6.64 1.07
N SER A 202 -14.71 -7.40 0.31
CA SER A 202 -15.47 -6.90 -0.85
C SER A 202 -16.82 -7.58 -0.97
N PHE A 203 -17.84 -6.82 -1.28
CA PHE A 203 -19.15 -7.33 -1.66
C PHE A 203 -19.33 -7.44 -3.18
N HIS A 204 -18.56 -6.66 -3.96
CA HIS A 204 -18.82 -6.46 -5.40
C HIS A 204 -17.79 -7.04 -6.36
N HIS A 205 -16.58 -7.38 -5.90
CA HIS A 205 -15.50 -7.81 -6.79
C HIS A 205 -14.97 -9.22 -6.46
N GLN A 206 -13.76 -9.38 -5.89
CA GLN A 206 -13.21 -10.71 -5.62
C GLN A 206 -14.02 -11.48 -4.56
N GLY A 207 -14.52 -10.76 -3.55
CA GLY A 207 -15.49 -11.29 -2.58
C GLY A 207 -16.91 -11.29 -3.12
N SER A 208 -17.87 -11.62 -2.26
CA SER A 208 -19.30 -11.61 -2.60
C SER A 208 -20.13 -11.13 -1.42
N ILE A 209 -21.44 -10.89 -1.62
CA ILE A 209 -22.36 -10.55 -0.53
C ILE A 209 -22.32 -11.60 0.59
N ASP A 210 -22.31 -12.88 0.23
CA ASP A 210 -22.32 -13.98 1.20
C ASP A 210 -20.94 -14.23 1.82
N HIS A 211 -19.87 -14.01 1.05
CA HIS A 211 -18.49 -14.25 1.48
C HIS A 211 -17.61 -13.05 1.18
N PRO A 212 -17.80 -11.92 1.89
CA PRO A 212 -17.12 -10.70 1.52
C PRO A 212 -15.62 -10.72 1.89
N HIS A 213 -15.22 -11.65 2.73
CA HIS A 213 -13.83 -11.88 3.13
C HIS A 213 -13.05 -12.76 2.15
N ASN A 214 -13.69 -13.32 1.11
CA ASN A 214 -13.01 -14.11 0.07
C ASN A 214 -12.23 -13.19 -0.89
N VAL A 215 -11.25 -12.48 -0.33
CA VAL A 215 -10.37 -11.55 -1.04
C VAL A 215 -8.92 -11.85 -0.66
N ALA A 216 -7.97 -11.57 -1.56
CA ALA A 216 -6.59 -12.05 -1.47
C ALA A 216 -5.95 -11.74 -0.11
N ASN A 217 -5.94 -10.48 0.30
CA ASN A 217 -5.27 -10.04 1.52
C ASN A 217 -5.90 -10.64 2.78
N CYS A 218 -7.20 -10.93 2.76
CA CYS A 218 -7.86 -11.59 3.90
C CYS A 218 -7.63 -13.11 3.89
N LEU A 219 -7.57 -13.74 2.71
CA LEU A 219 -7.39 -15.19 2.58
C LEU A 219 -5.96 -15.63 2.84
N ASP A 220 -4.97 -14.78 2.56
CA ASP A 220 -3.57 -15.05 2.85
C ASP A 220 -3.41 -15.38 4.35
N ASP A 221 -3.99 -14.60 5.27
CA ASP A 221 -4.10 -14.95 6.70
C ASP A 221 -5.51 -14.73 7.25
N LEU A 222 -6.38 -15.72 7.03
CA LEU A 222 -7.78 -15.67 7.43
C LEU A 222 -7.99 -15.53 8.95
N ASN A 223 -7.08 -16.09 9.75
CA ASN A 223 -7.17 -15.99 11.21
C ASN A 223 -6.85 -14.57 11.67
N ALA A 224 -5.79 -13.96 11.14
CA ALA A 224 -5.48 -12.55 11.40
C ALA A 224 -6.65 -11.65 10.96
N CYS A 225 -7.15 -11.86 9.75
CA CYS A 225 -8.22 -11.05 9.18
C CYS A 225 -9.49 -11.10 10.04
N ARG A 226 -9.93 -12.29 10.46
CA ARG A 226 -11.07 -12.46 11.38
C ARG A 226 -10.80 -11.80 12.73
N TYR A 227 -9.62 -12.02 13.30
CA TYR A 227 -9.27 -11.48 14.61
C TYR A 227 -9.31 -9.95 14.66
N VAL A 228 -8.67 -9.26 13.71
CA VAL A 228 -8.65 -7.78 13.65
C VAL A 228 -10.08 -7.23 13.54
N LYS A 229 -10.90 -7.85 12.69
CA LYS A 229 -12.30 -7.47 12.48
C LYS A 229 -13.15 -7.66 13.74
N ASP A 230 -12.97 -8.78 14.44
CA ASP A 230 -13.70 -9.07 15.68
C ASP A 230 -13.24 -8.18 16.84
N VAL A 231 -11.94 -7.87 16.92
CA VAL A 231 -11.39 -6.95 17.91
C VAL A 231 -11.87 -5.53 17.65
N ALA A 232 -11.85 -5.06 16.40
CA ALA A 232 -12.33 -3.73 16.06
C ALA A 232 -13.78 -3.52 16.47
N LYS A 233 -14.64 -4.52 16.23
CA LYS A 233 -16.05 -4.50 16.68
C LYS A 233 -16.19 -4.52 18.20
N ARG A 234 -15.46 -5.39 18.90
CA ARG A 234 -15.62 -5.58 20.36
C ARG A 234 -15.00 -4.46 21.19
N HIS A 235 -13.87 -3.90 20.74
CA HIS A 235 -13.08 -2.92 21.47
C HIS A 235 -13.17 -1.50 20.90
N GLY A 236 -13.97 -1.29 19.85
CA GLY A 236 -14.15 0.03 19.24
C GLY A 236 -12.90 0.57 18.55
N ILE A 237 -12.00 -0.30 18.06
CA ILE A 237 -10.81 0.14 17.33
C ILE A 237 -11.25 0.78 16.02
N ARG A 238 -10.67 1.95 15.70
CA ARG A 238 -10.96 2.69 14.47
C ARG A 238 -10.33 1.99 13.28
N PHE A 239 -11.06 1.02 12.75
CA PHE A 239 -10.68 0.25 11.57
C PHE A 239 -11.56 0.65 10.39
N TYR A 240 -10.94 1.18 9.35
CA TYR A 240 -11.57 1.57 8.08
C TYR A 240 -11.22 0.53 7.01
N GLU A 241 -12.25 -0.01 6.38
CA GLU A 241 -12.11 -0.92 5.25
C GLU A 241 -12.45 -0.14 3.97
N LEU A 242 -11.55 -0.19 3.00
CA LEU A 242 -11.72 0.51 1.72
C LEU A 242 -12.30 -0.40 0.64
N GLY A 243 -12.36 -1.70 0.90
CA GLY A 243 -12.79 -2.72 -0.05
C GLY A 243 -12.08 -2.62 -1.38
N SER A 244 -12.81 -2.81 -2.47
CA SER A 244 -12.25 -2.77 -3.83
C SER A 244 -12.04 -1.36 -4.38
N SER A 245 -12.14 -0.30 -3.56
CA SER A 245 -12.12 1.08 -4.04
C SER A 245 -10.78 1.50 -4.68
N GLY A 246 -9.66 0.94 -4.22
CA GLY A 246 -8.36 1.11 -4.86
C GLY A 246 -8.31 0.51 -6.26
N GLN A 247 -8.63 -0.77 -6.40
CA GLN A 247 -8.61 -1.42 -7.71
C GLN A 247 -9.70 -0.87 -8.65
N SER A 248 -10.95 -0.81 -8.18
CA SER A 248 -12.12 -0.53 -9.02
C SER A 248 -12.47 0.94 -9.14
N GLY A 249 -12.07 1.75 -8.17
CA GLY A 249 -12.23 3.20 -8.18
C GLY A 249 -11.02 3.90 -8.75
N LEU A 250 -9.85 3.72 -8.14
CA LEU A 250 -8.63 4.45 -8.51
C LEU A 250 -7.96 3.90 -9.77
N VAL A 251 -7.56 2.62 -9.76
CA VAL A 251 -6.85 2.01 -10.89
C VAL A 251 -7.79 1.86 -12.08
N ASN A 252 -9.01 1.38 -11.89
CA ASN A 252 -9.87 1.13 -13.04
C ASN A 252 -10.30 2.38 -13.80
N ALA A 253 -10.47 3.52 -13.11
CA ALA A 253 -10.89 4.78 -13.71
C ALA A 253 -9.75 5.61 -14.32
N SER A 254 -8.47 5.30 -14.04
CA SER A 254 -7.32 6.06 -14.57
C SER A 254 -7.13 6.00 -16.11
N LYS A 255 -7.99 5.27 -16.86
CA LYS A 255 -7.85 5.06 -18.31
C LYS A 255 -7.83 6.34 -19.15
N ASN A 256 -8.37 7.44 -18.64
CA ASN A 256 -8.49 8.70 -19.39
C ASN A 256 -7.42 9.74 -19.04
N THR A 257 -6.53 9.47 -18.08
CA THR A 257 -5.66 10.48 -17.48
C THR A 257 -4.16 10.26 -17.69
N ILE A 258 -3.75 9.21 -18.41
CA ILE A 258 -2.33 8.88 -18.58
C ILE A 258 -1.89 9.04 -20.03
N ARG A 259 -1.57 10.28 -20.39
CA ARG A 259 -0.61 10.60 -21.46
C ARG A 259 0.36 11.69 -21.02
N GLU A 260 0.75 11.68 -19.76
CA GLU A 260 1.54 12.77 -19.25
C GLU A 260 3.05 12.50 -19.39
N PRO A 261 3.81 13.39 -20.06
CA PRO A 261 5.22 13.19 -20.36
C PRO A 261 6.11 13.29 -19.11
N TYR A 262 5.62 13.89 -18.01
CA TYR A 262 6.52 14.33 -16.94
C TYR A 262 7.00 13.23 -15.99
N PHE A 263 6.27 12.12 -15.91
CA PHE A 263 6.74 10.95 -15.15
C PHE A 263 8.13 10.47 -15.58
N GLU A 264 8.53 10.67 -16.84
CA GLU A 264 9.85 10.26 -17.32
C GLU A 264 11.00 11.13 -16.81
N HIS A 265 10.70 12.31 -16.25
CA HIS A 265 11.69 13.21 -15.68
C HIS A 265 11.95 12.98 -14.20
N SER A 266 11.18 12.15 -13.52
CA SER A 266 11.37 11.85 -12.09
C SER A 266 11.74 10.38 -11.93
N ARG A 267 12.71 10.05 -11.06
CA ARG A 267 13.02 8.64 -10.79
C ARG A 267 11.83 7.94 -10.15
N LEU A 268 11.19 8.57 -9.16
CA LEU A 268 9.96 8.05 -8.56
C LEU A 268 8.81 8.00 -9.57
N GLY A 269 8.68 9.03 -10.41
CA GLY A 269 7.71 9.07 -11.51
C GLY A 269 7.89 7.93 -12.51
N GLN A 270 9.13 7.57 -12.84
CA GLN A 270 9.43 6.42 -13.69
C GLN A 270 9.03 5.11 -13.01
N LEU A 271 9.34 4.93 -11.72
CA LEU A 271 8.89 3.74 -10.98
C LEU A 271 7.36 3.63 -11.00
N PHE A 272 6.65 4.71 -10.67
CA PHE A 272 5.20 4.75 -10.74
C PHE A 272 4.66 4.40 -12.14
N ASN A 273 5.19 5.03 -13.19
CA ASN A 273 4.68 4.90 -14.55
C ASN A 273 5.04 3.56 -15.23
N ARG A 274 6.09 2.86 -14.76
CA ARG A 274 6.72 1.75 -15.49
C ARG A 274 6.74 0.42 -14.75
N ALA A 275 6.52 0.39 -13.44
CA ALA A 275 6.82 -0.80 -12.67
C ALA A 275 5.83 -1.96 -12.86
N LYS A 276 4.53 -1.69 -12.79
CA LYS A 276 3.47 -2.71 -12.88
C LYS A 276 2.22 -2.12 -13.49
N PHE A 277 1.48 -2.99 -14.18
CA PHE A 277 0.27 -2.65 -14.89
C PHE A 277 -0.89 -3.62 -14.62
N TYR A 278 -2.10 -3.07 -14.49
CA TYR A 278 -3.37 -3.79 -14.55
C TYR A 278 -4.17 -3.32 -15.77
N PHE A 279 -4.34 -4.20 -16.75
CA PHE A 279 -4.92 -3.88 -18.06
C PHE A 279 -4.32 -2.61 -18.69
N GLY A 280 -2.99 -2.49 -18.65
CA GLY A 280 -2.23 -1.38 -19.23
C GLY A 280 -2.20 -0.08 -18.40
N LYS A 281 -2.67 -0.10 -17.16
CA LYS A 281 -2.67 1.05 -16.23
C LYS A 281 -1.82 0.80 -15.00
N GLN A 282 -1.22 1.85 -14.45
CA GLN A 282 -0.45 1.79 -13.21
C GLN A 282 -1.32 1.29 -12.06
N ASP A 283 -0.90 0.20 -11.45
CA ASP A 283 -1.68 -0.51 -10.44
C ASP A 283 -1.40 -0.01 -9.02
N GLN A 284 -1.86 1.21 -8.71
CA GLN A 284 -1.71 1.82 -7.38
C GLN A 284 -2.89 1.51 -6.44
N SER A 285 -3.39 0.28 -6.47
CA SER A 285 -4.65 -0.06 -5.80
C SER A 285 -4.58 0.23 -4.29
N ASP A 286 -3.51 -0.20 -3.61
CA ASP A 286 -3.27 0.06 -2.18
C ASP A 286 -3.01 1.52 -1.85
N GLY A 287 -2.68 2.32 -2.86
CA GLY A 287 -2.57 3.77 -2.72
C GLY A 287 -3.84 4.43 -2.20
N ALA A 288 -5.01 3.79 -2.37
CA ALA A 288 -6.26 4.22 -1.75
C ALA A 288 -6.13 4.45 -0.24
N THR A 289 -5.32 3.65 0.46
CA THR A 289 -5.13 3.73 1.92
C THR A 289 -4.49 5.04 2.39
N PHE A 290 -3.66 5.68 1.56
CA PHE A 290 -3.09 7.00 1.88
C PHE A 290 -3.81 8.14 1.17
N TRP A 291 -4.39 7.92 -0.02
CA TRP A 291 -5.17 8.95 -0.72
C TRP A 291 -6.41 9.37 0.08
N ILE A 292 -7.05 8.44 0.79
CA ILE A 292 -8.19 8.72 1.68
C ILE A 292 -7.82 9.62 2.88
N LEU A 293 -6.52 9.81 3.15
CA LEU A 293 -6.03 10.69 4.21
C LEU A 293 -5.75 12.12 3.71
N LEU A 294 -5.75 12.33 2.40
CA LEU A 294 -5.38 13.59 1.76
C LEU A 294 -6.64 14.37 1.40
N ASN A 295 -7.16 15.16 2.34
CA ASN A 295 -8.19 16.15 2.05
C ASN A 295 -7.52 17.42 1.50
N GLU A 296 -7.40 17.51 0.17
CA GLU A 296 -6.68 18.60 -0.48
C GLU A 296 -7.61 19.56 -1.20
N THR A 297 -7.86 20.69 -0.57
CA THR A 297 -8.60 21.80 -1.17
C THR A 297 -7.70 22.77 -1.96
N HIS A 298 -6.36 22.60 -1.92
CA HIS A 298 -5.38 23.54 -2.48
C HIS A 298 -4.47 22.95 -3.58
N SER A 299 -4.71 21.71 -4.03
CA SER A 299 -4.05 21.15 -5.22
C SER A 299 -4.57 21.81 -6.52
N ILE A 300 -3.80 21.70 -7.61
CA ILE A 300 -4.18 22.25 -8.93
C ILE A 300 -5.58 21.78 -9.34
N GLU A 301 -5.90 20.53 -9.03
CA GLU A 301 -7.26 20.02 -8.94
C GLU A 301 -7.50 19.46 -7.54
N PRO A 302 -8.50 19.95 -6.78
CA PRO A 302 -8.81 19.46 -5.45
C PRO A 302 -9.03 17.94 -5.43
N ILE A 303 -8.41 17.26 -4.46
CA ILE A 303 -8.73 15.87 -4.14
C ILE A 303 -9.69 15.93 -2.96
N ASP A 304 -10.99 15.97 -3.29
CA ASP A 304 -12.10 15.96 -2.33
C ASP A 304 -12.38 14.51 -1.89
N LEU A 305 -11.48 13.97 -1.08
CA LEU A 305 -11.56 12.62 -0.55
C LEU A 305 -11.01 12.60 0.88
N SER A 306 -11.73 11.95 1.79
CA SER A 306 -11.36 11.93 3.20
C SER A 306 -11.82 10.64 3.91
N LEU A 307 -11.33 10.41 5.12
CA LEU A 307 -11.83 9.32 5.96
C LEU A 307 -13.31 9.43 6.31
N ASP A 308 -13.93 10.60 6.16
CA ASP A 308 -15.38 10.77 6.35
C ASP A 308 -16.19 10.17 5.19
N ASP A 309 -15.57 10.00 4.02
CA ASP A 309 -16.13 9.23 2.90
C ASP A 309 -16.03 7.72 3.12
N ALA A 310 -15.10 7.27 3.97
CA ALA A 310 -14.97 5.90 4.39
C ALA A 310 -15.83 5.62 5.64
N VAL A 311 -16.25 4.37 5.81
CA VAL A 311 -16.96 3.95 7.03
C VAL A 311 -16.08 3.03 7.85
N LEU A 312 -16.25 3.12 9.18
CA LEU A 312 -15.71 2.12 10.08
C LEU A 312 -16.21 0.73 9.66
N PHE A 313 -15.37 -0.28 9.85
CA PHE A 313 -15.63 -1.65 9.40
C PHE A 313 -16.95 -2.23 9.94
N ASN A 314 -17.34 -1.86 11.16
CA ASN A 314 -18.62 -2.28 11.76
C ASN A 314 -19.85 -1.73 11.01
N HIS A 315 -19.68 -0.73 10.16
CA HIS A 315 -20.69 -0.13 9.29
C HIS A 315 -20.41 -0.36 7.81
N PHE A 316 -19.40 -1.17 7.46
CA PHE A 316 -19.05 -1.47 6.08
C PHE A 316 -20.05 -2.45 5.45
N THR A 317 -20.71 -2.00 4.39
CA THR A 317 -21.81 -2.66 3.70
C THR A 317 -21.59 -2.64 2.17
N PRO A 318 -22.36 -3.41 1.39
CA PRO A 318 -22.32 -3.30 -0.07
C PRO A 318 -22.53 -1.85 -0.57
N ASN A 319 -23.45 -1.10 0.05
CA ASN A 319 -23.73 0.27 -0.38
C ASN A 319 -22.58 1.23 -0.05
N SER A 320 -21.95 1.10 1.12
CA SER A 320 -20.81 1.93 1.47
C SER A 320 -19.59 1.64 0.58
N GLU A 321 -19.33 0.36 0.24
CA GLU A 321 -18.27 0.02 -0.71
C GLU A 321 -18.55 0.64 -2.10
N ALA A 322 -19.78 0.50 -2.61
CA ALA A 322 -20.16 1.07 -3.90
C ALA A 322 -20.01 2.60 -3.94
N ASN A 323 -20.41 3.29 -2.86
CA ASN A 323 -20.25 4.73 -2.73
C ASN A 323 -18.77 5.13 -2.70
N LEU A 324 -17.95 4.43 -1.90
CA LEU A 324 -16.52 4.73 -1.83
C LEU A 324 -15.81 4.47 -3.16
N ILE A 325 -16.15 3.40 -3.88
CA ILE A 325 -15.68 3.18 -5.26
C ILE A 325 -16.03 4.38 -6.14
N ALA A 326 -17.27 4.89 -6.07
CA ALA A 326 -17.70 6.04 -6.86
C ALA A 326 -16.87 7.30 -6.55
N ARG A 327 -16.62 7.59 -5.26
CA ARG A 327 -15.77 8.72 -4.83
C ARG A 327 -14.34 8.59 -5.37
N PHE A 328 -13.74 7.41 -5.29
CA PHE A 328 -12.41 7.17 -5.89
C PHE A 328 -12.40 7.32 -7.42
N LYS A 329 -13.49 6.94 -8.12
CA LYS A 329 -13.59 7.20 -9.57
C LYS A 329 -13.60 8.68 -9.87
N GLU A 330 -14.35 9.47 -9.11
CA GLU A 330 -14.47 10.92 -9.27
C GLU A 330 -13.11 11.63 -9.12
N VAL A 331 -12.30 11.24 -8.15
CA VAL A 331 -10.99 11.89 -7.89
C VAL A 331 -9.81 11.26 -8.64
N SER A 332 -10.01 10.11 -9.31
CA SER A 332 -8.92 9.36 -9.96
C SER A 332 -8.11 10.19 -10.96
N ALA A 333 -8.76 11.12 -11.66
CA ALA A 333 -8.08 12.02 -12.59
C ALA A 333 -7.14 12.99 -11.87
N SER A 334 -7.65 13.66 -10.82
CA SER A 334 -6.91 14.63 -10.02
C SER A 334 -5.76 13.99 -9.25
N VAL A 335 -5.91 12.73 -8.81
CA VAL A 335 -4.81 11.92 -8.26
C VAL A 335 -3.67 11.76 -9.28
N MET A 336 -3.99 11.36 -10.51
CA MET A 336 -2.98 11.18 -11.56
C MET A 336 -2.29 12.50 -11.93
N LEU A 337 -3.06 13.59 -12.01
CA LEU A 337 -2.54 14.93 -12.28
C LEU A 337 -1.63 15.42 -11.15
N SER A 338 -2.01 15.21 -9.89
CA SER A 338 -1.17 15.53 -8.71
C SER A 338 0.18 14.81 -8.76
N LEU A 339 0.18 13.51 -9.05
CA LEU A 339 1.40 12.71 -9.19
C LEU A 339 2.29 13.19 -10.35
N ASN A 340 1.67 13.50 -11.49
CA ASN A 340 2.39 13.99 -12.66
C ASN A 340 2.97 15.39 -12.45
N GLU A 341 2.23 16.27 -11.80
CA GLU A 341 2.70 17.61 -11.45
C GLU A 341 3.91 17.52 -10.52
N ARG A 342 3.87 16.64 -9.52
CA ARG A 342 5.01 16.38 -8.65
C ARG A 342 6.23 15.93 -9.43
N ALA A 343 6.07 15.00 -10.38
CA ALA A 343 7.16 14.61 -11.28
C ALA A 343 7.67 15.78 -12.15
N ARG A 344 6.80 16.71 -12.58
CA ARG A 344 7.13 17.88 -13.38
C ARG A 344 8.01 18.88 -12.62
N LEU A 345 7.86 19.03 -11.32
CA LEU A 345 8.57 20.05 -10.52
C LEU A 345 10.11 19.97 -10.62
N ILE A 346 10.64 18.81 -11.01
CA ILE A 346 12.09 18.59 -11.15
C ILE A 346 12.55 18.44 -12.61
N ALA A 347 11.62 18.55 -13.57
CA ALA A 347 11.90 18.30 -14.98
C ALA A 347 12.95 19.26 -15.56
N ASP A 348 12.93 20.52 -15.14
CA ASP A 348 13.83 21.57 -15.65
C ASP A 348 15.13 21.71 -14.85
N SER A 349 15.34 20.90 -13.80
CA SER A 349 16.57 20.95 -13.01
C SER A 349 17.75 20.36 -13.78
N SER A 350 18.85 21.09 -13.87
CA SER A 350 20.09 20.61 -14.50
C SER A 350 20.76 19.47 -13.73
N ALA A 351 20.43 19.29 -12.46
CA ALA A 351 20.89 18.18 -11.62
C ALA A 351 20.03 16.92 -11.77
N ASN A 352 18.93 16.98 -12.53
CA ASN A 352 18.03 15.87 -12.71
C ASN A 352 18.64 14.78 -13.60
N THR A 353 18.76 13.58 -13.04
CA THR A 353 19.25 12.40 -13.75
C THR A 353 18.28 11.23 -13.62
N PRO A 354 17.24 11.14 -14.48
CA PRO A 354 16.32 10.00 -14.48
C PRO A 354 17.03 8.67 -14.67
N PHE A 355 16.40 7.57 -14.29
CA PHE A 355 16.91 6.24 -14.59
C PHE A 355 16.94 6.00 -16.10
N THR A 356 17.94 5.23 -16.53
CA THR A 356 18.00 4.75 -17.91
C THR A 356 16.90 3.72 -18.18
N GLN A 357 16.51 3.60 -19.45
CA GLN A 357 15.54 2.56 -19.85
C GLN A 357 16.03 1.15 -19.53
N GLN A 358 17.35 0.91 -19.56
CA GLN A 358 17.93 -0.40 -19.24
C GLN A 358 17.77 -0.74 -17.76
N GLN A 359 17.93 0.23 -16.85
CA GLN A 359 17.69 0.02 -15.42
C GLN A 359 16.23 -0.35 -15.15
N ILE A 360 15.29 0.44 -15.69
CA ILE A 360 13.85 0.15 -15.55
C ILE A 360 13.49 -1.20 -16.17
N ALA A 361 14.01 -1.53 -17.37
CA ALA A 361 13.77 -2.81 -18.02
C ALA A 361 14.34 -3.99 -17.22
N ASN A 362 15.51 -3.84 -16.60
CA ASN A 362 16.10 -4.85 -15.73
C ASN A 362 15.18 -5.20 -14.56
N TRP A 363 14.69 -4.18 -13.87
CA TRP A 363 13.86 -4.35 -12.68
C TRP A 363 12.45 -4.83 -13.01
N PHE A 364 11.81 -4.27 -14.05
CA PHE A 364 10.36 -4.37 -14.27
C PHE A 364 9.94 -5.16 -15.52
N THR A 365 10.84 -5.93 -16.11
CA THR A 365 10.49 -6.92 -17.13
C THR A 365 10.42 -8.31 -16.51
N TYR A 366 9.27 -8.96 -16.67
CA TYR A 366 8.99 -10.32 -16.18
C TYR A 366 8.32 -11.14 -17.27
N ALA A 367 8.52 -12.45 -17.23
CA ALA A 367 7.75 -13.41 -18.00
C ALA A 367 7.44 -14.62 -17.11
N TYR A 368 6.23 -15.17 -17.21
CA TYR A 368 5.85 -16.36 -16.47
C TYR A 368 4.78 -17.18 -17.18
N LYS A 369 4.73 -18.49 -16.88
CA LYS A 369 3.82 -19.44 -17.53
C LYS A 369 2.59 -19.65 -16.66
N LYS A 370 1.40 -19.49 -17.25
CA LYS A 370 0.11 -19.69 -16.58
C LYS A 370 -0.94 -20.23 -17.55
N ASN A 371 -1.48 -21.41 -17.28
CA ASN A 371 -2.60 -22.02 -18.00
C ASN A 371 -2.43 -22.03 -19.54
N GLY A 372 -1.33 -22.57 -20.05
CA GLY A 372 -1.06 -22.61 -21.50
C GLY A 372 -0.75 -21.26 -22.13
N LYS A 373 -0.44 -20.24 -21.31
CA LYS A 373 -0.03 -18.91 -21.78
C LYS A 373 1.28 -18.50 -21.13
N VAL A 374 2.01 -17.63 -21.82
CA VAL A 374 3.06 -16.82 -21.21
C VAL A 374 2.50 -15.42 -20.98
N GLU A 375 2.51 -14.98 -19.73
CA GLU A 375 2.32 -13.56 -19.43
C GLU A 375 3.67 -12.86 -19.48
N ILE A 376 3.76 -11.76 -20.24
CA ILE A 376 4.94 -10.90 -20.33
C ILE A 376 4.56 -9.51 -19.85
N VAL A 377 5.33 -8.98 -18.89
CA VAL A 377 5.22 -7.60 -18.42
C VAL A 377 6.34 -6.78 -19.04
N ALA A 378 5.98 -5.75 -19.82
CA ALA A 378 6.92 -4.89 -20.53
C ALA A 378 6.78 -3.42 -20.09
N PRO A 379 7.81 -2.81 -19.47
CA PRO A 379 7.75 -1.41 -19.05
C PRO A 379 7.73 -0.43 -20.23
N TYR A 380 8.22 -0.86 -21.40
CA TYR A 380 8.32 -0.05 -22.60
C TYR A 380 7.59 -0.68 -23.79
N LYS A 381 7.11 0.19 -24.69
CA LYS A 381 6.60 -0.22 -26.00
C LYS A 381 7.75 -0.62 -26.91
N LYS A 382 7.47 -1.46 -27.90
CA LYS A 382 8.41 -1.87 -28.95
C LYS A 382 9.57 -2.77 -28.48
N MET A 383 9.50 -3.31 -27.26
CA MET A 383 10.41 -4.38 -26.84
C MET A 383 10.13 -5.61 -27.72
N GLN A 384 11.17 -6.35 -28.12
CA GLN A 384 10.98 -7.57 -28.91
C GLN A 384 10.98 -8.78 -27.99
N PHE A 385 10.20 -9.81 -28.34
CA PHE A 385 10.22 -11.08 -27.63
C PHE A 385 10.37 -12.26 -28.58
N SER A 386 10.92 -13.35 -28.06
CA SER A 386 10.93 -14.65 -28.72
C SER A 386 10.79 -15.76 -27.68
N ILE A 387 9.99 -16.77 -27.98
CA ILE A 387 9.74 -17.93 -27.13
C ILE A 387 10.31 -19.16 -27.84
N TRP A 388 11.15 -19.90 -27.14
CA TRP A 388 11.87 -21.06 -27.65
C TRP A 388 11.49 -22.29 -26.83
N SER A 389 11.37 -23.44 -27.49
CA SER A 389 11.20 -24.74 -26.82
C SER A 389 12.49 -25.18 -26.12
N GLU A 390 12.39 -26.21 -25.30
CA GLU A 390 13.55 -26.92 -24.72
C GLU A 390 14.50 -27.49 -25.79
N SER A 391 13.97 -27.89 -26.96
CA SER A 391 14.76 -28.32 -28.12
C SER A 391 15.40 -27.16 -28.90
N ASN A 392 15.30 -25.92 -28.40
CA ASN A 392 15.80 -24.70 -29.02
C ASN A 392 15.14 -24.39 -30.38
N GLU A 393 13.88 -24.80 -30.56
CA GLU A 393 13.05 -24.41 -31.71
C GLU A 393 12.26 -23.14 -31.39
N LEU A 394 12.18 -22.21 -32.34
CA LEU A 394 11.40 -20.99 -32.16
C LEU A 394 9.91 -21.32 -32.22
N ILE A 395 9.19 -21.10 -31.11
CA ILE A 395 7.73 -21.27 -31.02
C ILE A 395 7.03 -20.04 -31.61
N THR A 396 7.41 -18.85 -31.15
CA THR A 396 6.81 -17.59 -31.59
C THR A 396 7.71 -16.40 -31.26
N SER A 397 7.51 -15.28 -31.96
CA SER A 397 8.20 -14.01 -31.69
C SER A 397 7.34 -12.82 -32.10
N GLY A 398 7.69 -11.64 -31.60
CA GLY A 398 6.96 -10.44 -31.95
C GLY A 398 7.42 -9.20 -31.19
N THR A 399 6.58 -8.18 -31.25
CA THR A 399 6.80 -6.90 -30.58
C THR A 399 5.78 -6.70 -29.47
N LEU A 400 6.27 -6.32 -28.29
CA LEU A 400 5.48 -6.05 -27.11
C LEU A 400 4.95 -4.61 -27.10
N LEU A 401 3.69 -4.47 -26.69
CA LEU A 401 3.14 -3.22 -26.19
C LEU A 401 3.68 -2.93 -24.77
N ARG A 402 3.41 -1.73 -24.26
CA ARG A 402 3.65 -1.44 -22.83
C ARG A 402 2.57 -2.12 -22.00
N GLY A 403 2.95 -2.75 -20.90
CA GLY A 403 2.06 -3.41 -19.96
C GLY A 403 2.15 -4.93 -19.99
N ASN A 404 1.15 -5.56 -19.39
CA ASN A 404 0.97 -7.00 -19.34
C ASN A 404 0.34 -7.53 -20.65
N GLN A 405 0.90 -8.61 -21.19
CA GLN A 405 0.47 -9.26 -22.43
C GLN A 405 0.44 -10.76 -22.27
N TYR A 406 -0.53 -11.41 -22.89
CA TYR A 406 -0.66 -12.87 -22.87
C TYR A 406 -0.37 -13.43 -24.26
N ILE A 407 0.57 -14.37 -24.32
CA ILE A 407 0.93 -15.10 -25.53
C ILE A 407 0.50 -16.55 -25.34
N ASP A 408 -0.41 -17.04 -26.18
CA ASP A 408 -0.81 -18.44 -26.16
C ASP A 408 0.37 -19.33 -26.61
N ILE A 409 0.61 -20.41 -25.87
CA ILE A 409 1.63 -21.40 -26.17
C ILE A 409 0.99 -22.80 -26.17
N ASP A 410 1.22 -23.57 -27.23
CA ASP A 410 0.70 -24.94 -27.35
C ASP A 410 1.72 -25.96 -26.80
N THR A 411 2.18 -25.74 -25.56
CA THR A 411 3.11 -26.68 -24.92
C THR A 411 3.13 -26.57 -23.40
N ASP A 412 3.12 -27.73 -22.74
CA ASP A 412 3.37 -27.85 -21.31
C ASP A 412 4.87 -28.01 -20.99
N SER A 413 5.72 -28.23 -21.99
CA SER A 413 7.18 -28.35 -21.83
C SER A 413 7.83 -27.05 -21.35
N ALA A 414 9.07 -27.18 -20.86
CA ALA A 414 9.91 -26.05 -20.50
C ALA A 414 10.17 -25.16 -21.72
N ILE A 415 10.20 -23.85 -21.51
CA ILE A 415 10.44 -22.86 -22.56
C ILE A 415 11.46 -21.81 -22.11
N THR A 416 12.08 -21.15 -23.09
CA THR A 416 12.89 -19.96 -22.86
C THR A 416 12.23 -18.75 -23.50
N VAL A 417 11.93 -17.72 -22.71
CA VAL A 417 11.46 -16.43 -23.18
C VAL A 417 12.62 -15.45 -23.21
N LYS A 418 12.96 -14.90 -24.37
CA LYS A 418 13.98 -13.84 -24.53
C LYS A 418 13.30 -12.53 -24.88
N ILE A 419 13.62 -11.47 -24.15
CA ILE A 419 13.09 -10.13 -24.37
C ILE A 419 14.26 -9.17 -24.63
N THR A 420 14.15 -8.32 -25.65
CA THR A 420 15.21 -7.36 -26.03
C THR A 420 14.70 -5.94 -26.23
N MET A 421 15.58 -4.97 -25.99
CA MET A 421 15.34 -3.55 -26.23
C MET A 421 16.67 -2.84 -26.53
N GLY A 422 16.94 -2.57 -27.81
CA GLY A 422 18.24 -2.06 -28.24
C GLY A 422 19.35 -3.07 -27.93
N GLN A 423 20.34 -2.68 -27.12
CA GLN A 423 21.44 -3.55 -26.67
C GLN A 423 21.10 -4.36 -25.41
N TRP A 424 19.96 -4.09 -24.77
CA TRP A 424 19.55 -4.78 -23.56
C TRP A 424 18.80 -6.08 -23.90
N GLN A 425 19.05 -7.14 -23.14
CA GLN A 425 18.35 -8.42 -23.23
C GLN A 425 18.17 -9.05 -21.85
N LYS A 426 17.04 -9.73 -21.65
CA LYS A 426 16.78 -10.60 -20.50
C LYS A 426 16.14 -11.91 -20.97
N SER A 427 16.55 -13.01 -20.36
CA SER A 427 16.04 -14.36 -20.65
C SER A 427 15.38 -14.95 -19.41
N PHE A 428 14.29 -15.68 -19.60
CA PHE A 428 13.54 -16.38 -18.56
C PHE A 428 13.39 -17.85 -18.97
N SER A 429 13.67 -18.75 -18.04
CA SER A 429 13.42 -20.19 -18.20
C SER A 429 12.15 -20.53 -17.40
N LEU A 430 11.10 -20.99 -18.09
CA LEU A 430 9.75 -21.17 -17.53
C LEU A 430 9.20 -22.59 -17.73
#